data_AF-A0A8E0R0F2-F1
#
_entry.id   AF-A0A8E0R0F2-F1
#
_cell.length_a   1.000
_cell.length_b   1.000
_cell.length_c   1.000
_cell.angle_alpha   90.00
_cell.angle_beta   90.00
_cell.angle_gamma   90.00
#
_symmetry.space_group_name_H-M   'P 1'
#
loop_
_entity.id
_entity.type
_entity.pdbx_description
1 polymer ?
#
loop_
_entity_poly.entity_id
_entity_poly.type
_entity_poly.pdbx_seq_one_letter_code
_entity_poly.pdbx_strand_id
1 'polypeptide(L)'
;MAWMLHTTHLVRPDFSSTILQTEPRLGRPHQSDRIKRAWPTGLDAGDANLVVVSPDWSDLEATIAWLGNHPTIAQGIGDRQRELFYDGGYLSPAAEPCYWRALIRGWSRVVEPEGREWIEHKGGRWELFSLGGL
;
A
#
# COMPACT_ATOMS: atom_id res chain seq x y z
N MET A 1 -7.05 -8.55 11.34
CA MET A 1 -7.31 -7.44 10.39
C MET A 1 -6.06 -7.23 9.56
N ALA A 2 -6.16 -7.29 8.23
CA ALA A 2 -5.07 -6.87 7.35
C ALA A 2 -5.26 -5.37 7.09
N TRP A 3 -4.31 -4.55 7.55
CA TRP A 3 -4.28 -3.12 7.22
C TRP A 3 -3.74 -2.98 5.80
N MET A 4 -4.49 -2.28 4.94
CA MET A 4 -4.09 -2.03 3.55
C MET A 4 -3.95 -0.53 3.34
N LEU A 5 -2.85 -0.12 2.74
CA LEU A 5 -2.65 1.23 2.23
C LEU A 5 -3.38 1.38 0.90
N HIS A 6 -3.66 2.61 0.50
CA HIS A 6 -4.32 2.90 -0.77
C HIS A 6 -3.51 2.44 -1.99
N THR A 7 -2.19 2.34 -1.86
CA THR A 7 -1.27 1.82 -2.89
C THR A 7 -0.97 0.32 -2.74
N THR A 8 -1.54 -0.38 -1.75
CA THR A 8 -1.24 -1.79 -1.51
C THR A 8 -1.49 -2.68 -2.74
N HIS A 9 -2.53 -2.39 -3.52
CA HIS A 9 -2.86 -3.12 -4.75
C HIS A 9 -1.81 -2.99 -5.88
N LEU A 10 -0.86 -2.06 -5.76
CA LEU A 10 0.25 -1.87 -6.70
C LEU A 10 1.48 -2.69 -6.31
N VAL A 11 1.51 -3.20 -5.08
CA VAL A 11 2.63 -3.99 -4.57
C VAL A 11 2.59 -5.39 -5.17
N ARG A 12 3.76 -5.84 -5.61
CA ARG A 12 4.04 -7.15 -6.17
C ARG A 12 5.11 -7.77 -5.27
N PRO A 13 4.71 -8.39 -4.15
CA PRO A 13 5.65 -8.79 -3.10
C PRO A 13 6.25 -10.17 -3.39
N ASP A 14 7.56 -10.29 -3.18
CA ASP A 14 8.19 -11.56 -2.85
C ASP A 14 8.36 -11.66 -1.33
N PHE A 15 8.43 -12.87 -0.80
CA PHE A 15 8.55 -13.12 0.63
C PHE A 15 9.93 -13.69 0.95
N SER A 16 10.53 -13.21 2.03
CA SER A 16 11.79 -13.72 2.58
C SER A 16 11.79 -15.24 2.73
N SER A 17 10.67 -15.84 3.14
CA SER A 17 10.51 -17.29 3.24
C SER A 17 10.64 -18.01 1.89
N THR A 18 10.19 -17.39 0.80
CA THR A 18 10.31 -17.94 -0.56
C THR A 18 11.76 -17.84 -1.05
N ILE A 19 12.36 -16.66 -0.87
CA ILE A 19 13.74 -16.37 -1.25
C ILE A 19 14.75 -17.26 -0.48
N LEU A 20 14.54 -17.40 0.84
CA LEU A 20 15.39 -18.17 1.73
C LEU A 20 15.02 -19.66 1.79
N GLN A 21 13.96 -20.08 1.09
CA GLN A 21 13.44 -21.45 1.11
C GLN A 21 13.16 -21.96 2.53
N THR A 22 12.55 -21.10 3.36
CA THR A 22 12.17 -21.41 4.74
C THR A 22 10.65 -21.41 4.91
N GLU A 23 10.16 -22.10 5.95
CA GLU A 23 8.74 -22.04 6.28
C GLU A 23 8.35 -20.65 6.83
N PRO A 24 7.23 -20.05 6.38
CA PRO A 24 6.75 -18.79 6.93
C PRO A 24 6.45 -18.93 8.43
N ARG A 25 7.07 -18.08 9.27
CA ARG A 25 6.89 -18.14 10.74
C ARG A 25 5.48 -17.82 11.22
N LEU A 26 4.83 -16.89 10.54
CA LEU A 26 3.39 -16.69 10.66
C LEU A 26 2.76 -17.37 9.46
N GLY A 27 2.06 -18.48 9.70
CA GLY A 27 1.39 -19.25 8.65
C GLY A 27 0.58 -18.35 7.70
N ARG A 28 0.32 -18.84 6.47
CA ARG A 28 -0.35 -18.05 5.42
C ARG A 28 -1.55 -17.28 6.01
N PRO A 29 -1.59 -15.94 5.92
CA PRO A 29 -2.71 -15.17 6.46
C PRO A 29 -4.03 -15.74 5.94
N HIS A 30 -5.09 -15.73 6.75
CA HIS A 30 -6.43 -16.00 6.22
C HIS A 30 -6.76 -14.92 5.19
N GLN A 31 -6.56 -15.25 3.91
CA GLN A 31 -6.79 -14.32 2.83
C GLN A 31 -8.20 -14.55 2.29
N SER A 32 -9.12 -13.66 2.65
CA SER A 32 -10.34 -13.50 1.88
C SER A 32 -9.99 -13.19 0.42
N ASP A 33 -10.91 -13.45 -0.52
CA ASP A 33 -10.63 -13.20 -1.94
C ASP A 33 -10.30 -11.73 -2.24
N ARG A 34 -10.79 -10.80 -1.41
CA ARG A 34 -10.39 -9.39 -1.45
C ARG A 34 -8.90 -9.20 -1.14
N ILE A 35 -8.39 -9.89 -0.12
CA ILE A 35 -6.98 -9.79 0.28
C ILE A 35 -6.10 -10.42 -0.80
N LYS A 36 -6.46 -11.58 -1.37
CA LYS A 36 -5.69 -12.20 -2.46
C LYS A 36 -5.56 -11.29 -3.69
N ARG A 37 -6.63 -10.55 -4.03
CA ARG A 37 -6.61 -9.58 -5.13
C ARG A 37 -5.74 -8.36 -4.82
N ALA A 38 -5.75 -7.90 -3.58
CA ALA A 38 -4.98 -6.72 -3.16
C ALA A 38 -3.51 -7.05 -2.84
N TRP A 39 -3.22 -8.29 -2.48
CA TRP A 39 -1.90 -8.79 -2.08
C TRP A 39 -1.63 -10.14 -2.77
N PRO A 40 -1.25 -10.13 -4.06
CA PRO A 40 -0.96 -11.37 -4.76
C PRO A 40 0.20 -12.10 -4.06
N THR A 41 0.00 -13.39 -3.76
CA THR A 41 1.02 -14.28 -3.19
C THR A 41 1.50 -15.26 -4.25
N GLY A 42 2.81 -15.53 -4.32
CA GLY A 42 3.38 -16.47 -5.28
C GLY A 42 3.89 -15.83 -6.57
N LEU A 43 4.23 -14.54 -6.52
CA LEU A 43 5.09 -13.94 -7.53
C LEU A 43 6.52 -14.44 -7.32
N ASP A 44 7.27 -14.62 -8.40
CA ASP A 44 8.70 -14.87 -8.30
C ASP A 44 9.47 -13.55 -8.07
N ALA A 45 10.72 -13.68 -7.66
CA ALA A 45 11.62 -12.54 -7.46
C ALA A 45 11.85 -11.72 -8.76
N GLY A 46 11.58 -12.32 -9.93
CA GLY A 46 11.73 -11.70 -11.24
C GLY A 46 10.67 -10.64 -11.53
N ASP A 47 9.46 -10.78 -10.97
CA ASP A 47 8.35 -9.83 -11.12
C ASP A 47 8.12 -8.93 -9.89
N ALA A 48 8.82 -9.19 -8.80
CA ALA A 48 8.61 -8.50 -7.54
C ALA A 48 9.12 -7.04 -7.58
N ASN A 49 8.44 -6.16 -6.83
CA ASN A 49 8.84 -4.76 -6.59
C ASN A 49 8.99 -4.43 -5.09
N LEU A 50 8.89 -5.44 -4.23
CA LEU A 50 9.05 -5.35 -2.79
C LEU A 50 9.43 -6.73 -2.25
N VAL A 51 10.29 -6.77 -1.23
CA VAL A 51 10.54 -7.98 -0.42
C VAL A 51 9.90 -7.80 0.95
N VAL A 52 9.04 -8.74 1.35
CA VAL A 52 8.38 -8.77 2.65
C VAL A 52 9.14 -9.73 3.57
N VAL A 53 9.58 -9.23 4.71
CA VAL A 53 10.27 -10.00 5.75
C VAL A 53 9.30 -10.47 6.84
N SER A 54 9.75 -11.35 7.72
CA SER A 54 8.98 -11.77 8.88
C SER A 54 8.64 -10.56 9.78
N PRO A 55 7.43 -10.48 10.36
CA PRO A 55 7.02 -9.32 11.19
C PRO A 55 7.84 -9.11 12.47
N ASP A 56 8.53 -10.15 12.94
CA ASP A 56 9.49 -10.10 14.06
C ASP A 56 10.92 -9.81 13.59
N TRP A 57 11.13 -9.57 12.29
CA TRP A 57 12.41 -9.22 11.65
C TRP A 57 13.49 -10.31 11.73
N SER A 58 13.10 -11.50 12.16
CA SER A 58 14.00 -12.62 12.46
C SER A 58 14.71 -13.21 11.24
N ASP A 59 14.29 -12.86 10.03
CA ASP A 59 14.88 -13.28 8.75
C ASP A 59 15.48 -12.10 7.95
N LEU A 60 15.49 -10.88 8.50
CA LEU A 60 15.96 -9.69 7.81
C LEU A 60 17.43 -9.81 7.39
N GLU A 61 18.31 -10.20 8.31
CA GLU A 61 19.75 -10.30 8.05
C GLU A 61 20.05 -11.31 6.93
N ALA A 62 19.46 -12.50 7.02
CA ALA A 62 19.59 -13.53 5.99
C ALA A 62 19.03 -13.06 4.63
N THR A 63 17.92 -12.33 4.63
CA THR A 63 17.31 -11.77 3.42
C THR A 63 18.24 -10.74 2.76
N ILE A 64 18.82 -9.83 3.55
CA ILE A 64 19.78 -8.82 3.04
C ILE A 64 21.02 -9.52 2.46
N ALA A 65 21.58 -10.50 3.17
CA ALA A 65 22.74 -11.25 2.70
C ALA A 65 22.46 -11.99 1.38
N TRP A 66 21.27 -12.59 1.26
CA TRP A 66 20.85 -13.24 0.01
C TRP A 66 20.75 -12.23 -1.14
N LEU A 67 20.11 -11.08 -0.92
CA LEU A 67 19.98 -10.03 -1.94
C LEU A 67 21.35 -9.48 -2.37
N GLY A 68 22.28 -9.32 -1.42
CA GLY A 68 23.66 -8.92 -1.70
C GLY A 68 24.41 -9.91 -2.60
N ASN A 69 24.12 -11.21 -2.47
CA ASN A 69 24.69 -12.26 -3.32
C ASN A 69 23.95 -12.43 -4.67
N HIS A 70 22.80 -11.78 -4.87
CA HIS A 70 22.00 -11.83 -6.09
C HIS A 70 21.72 -10.43 -6.66
N PRO A 71 22.77 -9.67 -7.04
CA PRO A 71 22.65 -8.25 -7.37
C PRO A 71 21.70 -7.97 -8.55
N THR A 72 21.64 -8.85 -9.56
CA THR A 72 20.72 -8.70 -10.70
C THR A 72 19.25 -8.76 -10.27
N ILE A 73 18.93 -9.66 -9.33
CA ILE A 73 17.56 -9.79 -8.79
C ILE A 73 17.25 -8.58 -7.91
N ALA A 74 18.16 -8.25 -6.98
CA ALA A 74 17.98 -7.13 -6.07
C ALA A 74 17.80 -5.80 -6.82
N GLN A 75 18.61 -5.56 -7.85
CA GLN A 75 18.49 -4.38 -8.71
C GLN A 75 17.17 -4.40 -9.47
N GLY A 76 16.78 -5.52 -10.08
CA GLY A 76 15.50 -5.61 -10.79
C GLY A 76 14.30 -5.27 -9.91
N ILE A 77 14.30 -5.74 -8.65
CA ILE A 77 13.25 -5.40 -7.67
C ILE A 77 13.24 -3.89 -7.39
N GLY A 78 14.42 -3.29 -7.15
CA GLY A 78 14.56 -1.86 -6.91
C GLY A 78 14.14 -1.00 -8.10
N ASP A 79 14.53 -1.39 -9.31
CA ASP A 79 14.21 -0.68 -10.56
C ASP A 79 12.69 -0.67 -10.79
N ARG A 80 12.01 -1.83 -10.64
CA ARG A 80 10.55 -1.91 -10.75
C ARG A 80 9.82 -1.13 -9.67
N GLN A 81 10.36 -1.10 -8.45
CA GLN A 81 9.81 -0.29 -7.36
C GLN A 81 9.87 1.20 -7.72
N ARG A 82 11.03 1.66 -8.19
CA ARG A 82 11.26 3.05 -8.61
C ARG A 82 10.37 3.41 -9.80
N GLU A 83 10.35 2.59 -10.85
CA GLU A 83 9.54 2.78 -12.05
C GLU A 83 8.06 2.95 -11.68
N LEU A 84 7.54 2.07 -10.83
CA LEU A 84 6.13 2.13 -10.45
C LEU A 84 5.83 3.34 -9.56
N PHE A 85 6.55 3.50 -8.45
CA PHE A 85 6.16 4.47 -7.41
C PHE A 85 6.68 5.87 -7.66
N TYR A 86 7.93 6.00 -8.11
CA TYR A 86 8.56 7.29 -8.35
C TYR A 86 8.22 7.79 -9.75
N ASP A 87 8.58 7.04 -10.79
CA ASP A 87 8.36 7.47 -12.18
C ASP A 87 6.87 7.47 -12.54
N GLY A 88 6.10 6.51 -12.03
CA GLY A 88 4.62 6.48 -12.12
C GLY A 88 3.91 7.55 -11.26
N GLY A 89 4.64 8.34 -10.47
CA GLY A 89 4.10 9.51 -9.78
C GLY A 89 3.29 9.25 -8.51
N TYR A 90 3.23 8.00 -8.02
CA TYR A 90 2.55 7.65 -6.76
C TYR A 90 3.22 8.22 -5.51
N LEU A 91 4.48 8.65 -5.61
CA LEU A 91 5.21 9.38 -4.58
C LEU A 91 5.49 10.85 -4.97
N SER A 92 4.81 11.37 -5.99
CA SER A 92 4.96 12.77 -6.39
C SER A 92 4.36 13.72 -5.33
N PRO A 93 4.79 15.00 -5.26
CA PRO A 93 4.17 16.00 -4.38
C PRO A 93 2.66 16.18 -4.62
N ALA A 94 2.17 15.85 -5.82
CA ALA A 94 0.76 15.90 -6.16
C ALA A 94 -0.02 14.66 -5.73
N ALA A 95 0.64 13.54 -5.40
CA ALA A 95 -0.02 12.27 -5.09
C ALA A 95 -0.89 12.36 -3.84
N GLU A 96 -0.35 12.90 -2.75
CA GLU A 96 -1.05 13.07 -1.49
C GLU A 96 -2.30 13.98 -1.62
N PRO A 97 -2.23 15.22 -2.14
CA PRO A 97 -3.42 16.05 -2.29
C PRO A 97 -4.44 15.45 -3.27
N CYS A 98 -3.99 14.75 -4.33
CA CYS A 98 -4.90 14.04 -5.22
C CYS A 98 -5.62 12.88 -4.52
N TYR A 99 -4.91 12.10 -3.69
CA TYR A 99 -5.48 11.03 -2.89
C TYR A 99 -6.55 11.58 -1.94
N TRP A 100 -6.22 12.60 -1.13
CA TRP A 100 -7.18 13.20 -0.20
C TRP A 100 -8.42 13.75 -0.90
N ARG A 101 -8.24 14.45 -2.03
CA ARG A 101 -9.37 14.98 -2.81
C ARG A 101 -10.27 13.87 -3.34
N ALA A 102 -9.71 12.77 -3.83
CA ALA A 102 -10.48 11.63 -4.30
C ALA A 102 -11.21 10.92 -3.15
N LEU A 103 -10.52 10.73 -2.02
CA LEU A 103 -11.07 10.10 -0.83
C LEU A 103 -12.27 10.87 -0.28
N ILE A 104 -12.13 12.20 -0.08
CA ILE A 104 -13.20 13.04 0.45
C ILE A 104 -14.42 13.02 -0.48
N ARG A 105 -14.21 13.14 -1.80
CA ARG A 105 -15.30 13.08 -2.80
C ARG A 105 -15.98 11.71 -2.87
N GLY A 106 -15.23 10.64 -2.66
CA GLY A 106 -15.78 9.27 -2.61
C GLY A 106 -16.59 9.06 -1.34
N TRP A 107 -16.02 9.43 -0.19
CA TRP A 107 -16.65 9.32 1.12
C TRP A 107 -17.94 10.13 1.20
N SER A 108 -17.95 11.36 0.69
CA SER A 108 -19.14 12.22 0.70
C SER A 108 -20.34 11.66 -0.07
N ARG A 109 -20.13 10.65 -0.93
CA ARG A 109 -21.20 10.00 -1.70
C ARG A 109 -21.86 8.83 -0.96
N VAL A 110 -21.17 8.28 0.04
CA VAL A 110 -21.60 7.07 0.76
C VAL A 110 -21.82 7.30 2.24
N VAL A 111 -21.32 8.41 2.78
CA VAL A 111 -21.56 8.78 4.17
C VAL A 111 -23.03 9.12 4.37
N GLU A 112 -23.65 8.47 5.35
CA GLU A 112 -24.98 8.80 5.84
C GLU A 112 -24.81 9.53 7.18
N PRO A 113 -24.90 10.87 7.21
CA PRO A 113 -24.72 11.61 8.44
C PRO A 113 -25.89 11.36 9.40
N GLU A 114 -25.58 11.01 10.64
CA GLU A 114 -26.55 10.87 11.72
C GLU A 114 -26.79 12.23 12.40
N GLY A 115 -28.06 12.60 12.62
CA GLY A 115 -28.46 13.83 13.33
C GLY A 115 -29.04 14.91 12.42
N ARG A 116 -30.14 15.55 12.85
CA ARG A 116 -30.89 16.55 12.06
C ARG A 116 -30.05 17.78 11.70
N GLU A 117 -29.10 18.15 12.55
CA GLU A 117 -28.18 19.27 12.35
C GLU A 117 -27.34 19.14 11.06
N TRP A 118 -26.97 17.91 10.68
CA TRP A 118 -26.18 17.62 9.47
C TRP A 118 -27.03 17.47 8.21
N ILE A 119 -28.36 17.30 8.37
CA ILE A 119 -29.32 17.18 7.27
C ILE A 119 -29.83 18.58 6.85
N GLU A 120 -30.01 19.47 7.82
CA GLU A 120 -30.56 20.82 7.59
C GLU A 120 -29.50 21.81 7.08
N HIS A 121 -28.22 21.58 7.36
CA HIS A 121 -27.14 22.45 6.90
C HIS A 121 -26.64 22.00 5.52
N LYS A 122 -26.91 22.80 4.48
CA LYS A 122 -26.24 22.63 3.18
C LYS A 122 -24.74 22.88 3.39
N GLY A 123 -23.94 21.82 3.33
CA GLY A 123 -22.48 21.91 3.43
C GLY A 123 -21.91 23.00 2.53
N GLY A 124 -21.09 23.88 3.09
CA GLY A 124 -20.39 24.93 2.35
C GLY A 124 -19.15 24.39 1.64
N ARG A 125 -18.70 25.08 0.59
CA ARG A 125 -17.36 24.82 0.02
C ARG A 125 -16.31 25.07 1.09
N TRP A 126 -15.34 24.16 1.19
CA TRP A 126 -14.23 24.29 2.14
C TRP A 126 -13.54 25.65 2.01
N GLU A 127 -13.33 26.15 0.79
CA GLU A 127 -12.68 27.44 0.57
C GLU A 127 -13.49 28.62 1.12
N LEU A 128 -14.83 28.54 1.04
CA LEU A 128 -15.74 29.53 1.65
C LEU A 128 -15.71 29.45 3.17
N PHE A 129 -15.65 28.23 3.73
CA PHE A 129 -15.52 28.01 5.17
C PHE A 129 -14.18 28.53 5.71
N SER A 130 -13.05 28.22 5.05
CA SER A 130 -11.72 28.65 5.48
C SER A 130 -11.50 30.16 5.41
N LEU A 131 -12.18 30.85 4.50
CA LEU A 131 -12.11 32.30 4.35
C LEU A 131 -13.10 33.05 5.25
N GLY A 132 -14.10 32.36 5.79
CA GLY A 132 -15.18 32.96 6.58
C GLY A 132 -14.77 33.41 7.98
N GLY A 133 -13.71 32.83 8.55
CA GLY A 133 -13.36 33.02 9.96
C GLY A 133 -14.42 32.44 10.91
N LEU A 134 -13.99 32.03 12.11
CA LEU A 134 -14.90 31.63 13.20
C LEU A 134 -15.64 32.84 13.77
#